data_AF-A0A2M8IXY9-F1
#
_entry.id   AF-A0A2M8IXY9-F1
#
_cell.length_a   1.000
_cell.length_b   1.000
_cell.length_c   1.000
_cell.angle_alpha   90.00
_cell.angle_beta   90.00
_cell.angle_gamma   90.00
#
_symmetry.space_group_name_H-M   'P 1'
#
loop_
_entity.id
_entity.type
_entity.pdbx_description
1 polymer ?
#
loop_
_entity_poly.entity_id
_entity_poly.type
_entity_poly.pdbx_seq_one_letter_code
_entity_poly.pdbx_strand_id
1 'polypeptide(L)' 'SSKKMGGPGQSLDVPLGHKEAAYVRSHFDGVEVRLNDAPRADEIMVAVAVTDSGRPLPRVGGLRAAEVVGEDGLR' A
#
# COMPACT_ATOMS: atom_id res chain seq x y z
N SER A 1 -6.37 -3.08 -1.89
CA SER A 1 -6.26 -3.37 -0.45
C SER A 1 -6.11 -4.86 -0.23
N SER A 2 -5.51 -5.26 0.89
CA SER A 2 -5.37 -6.65 1.34
C SER A 2 -6.22 -6.87 2.60
N LYS A 3 -6.61 -8.12 2.85
CA LYS A 3 -7.34 -8.55 4.04
C LYS A 3 -7.06 -10.01 4.31
N LYS A 4 -6.97 -10.40 5.58
CA LYS A 4 -6.61 -11.76 5.99
C LYS A 4 -7.26 -12.11 7.32
N MET A 5 -7.58 -13.40 7.51
CA MET A 5 -7.79 -13.97 8.84
C MET A 5 -6.42 -14.29 9.45
N GLY A 6 -6.19 -13.84 10.67
CA GLY A 6 -4.94 -14.00 11.40
C GLY A 6 -5.15 -14.00 12.90
N GLY A 7 -4.10 -14.32 13.65
CA GLY A 7 -4.07 -14.23 15.10
C GLY A 7 -3.01 -13.24 15.59
N PRO A 8 -2.84 -13.10 16.91
CA PRO A 8 -1.88 -12.19 17.51
C PRO A 8 -0.46 -12.33 16.96
N GLY A 9 0.16 -11.21 16.62
CA GLY A 9 1.55 -11.16 16.15
C GLY A 9 1.75 -11.50 14.67
N GLN A 10 0.70 -11.87 13.94
CA GLN A 10 0.82 -12.13 12.51
C GLN A 10 1.06 -10.84 11.71
N SER A 11 1.93 -10.93 10.71
CA SER A 11 2.18 -9.82 9.78
C SER A 11 1.05 -9.65 8.75
N LEU A 12 0.79 -8.39 8.42
CA LEU A 12 -0.11 -7.97 7.34
C LEU A 12 0.63 -6.98 6.44
N ASP A 13 0.77 -7.32 5.16
CA ASP A 13 1.28 -6.40 4.15
C ASP A 13 0.17 -5.48 3.64
N VAL A 14 0.39 -4.17 3.76
CA VAL A 14 -0.49 -3.13 3.20
C VAL A 14 0.10 -2.64 1.88
N PRO A 15 -0.52 -2.96 0.72
CA PRO A 15 -0.03 -2.49 -0.57
C PRO A 15 -0.26 -0.99 -0.72
N LEU A 16 0.73 -0.31 -1.28
CA LEU A 16 0.74 1.13 -1.57
C LEU A 16 0.65 1.37 -3.08
N GLY A 17 0.00 2.46 -3.45
CA GLY A 17 -0.13 2.93 -4.83
C GLY A 17 -0.25 4.45 -4.86
N HIS A 18 -0.04 5.05 -6.03
CA HIS A 18 -0.14 6.50 -6.18
C HIS A 18 -1.58 6.98 -5.97
N LYS A 19 -1.75 8.01 -5.15
CA LYS A 19 -3.07 8.52 -4.72
C LYS A 19 -3.95 9.02 -5.88
N GLU A 20 -3.35 9.55 -6.94
CA GLU A 20 -4.06 10.20 -8.05
C GLU A 20 -4.18 9.31 -9.29
N ALA A 21 -3.34 8.27 -9.42
CA ALA A 21 -3.28 7.46 -10.65
C ALA A 21 -2.72 6.06 -10.38
N ALA A 22 -3.57 5.04 -10.45
CA ALA A 22 -3.22 3.67 -10.12
C ALA A 22 -2.09 3.05 -10.98
N TYR A 23 -1.77 3.61 -12.16
CA TYR A 23 -0.74 3.05 -13.05
C TYR A 23 0.65 3.68 -12.91
N VAL A 24 0.85 4.61 -11.97
CA VAL A 24 2.18 5.19 -11.70
C VAL A 24 3.09 4.13 -11.06
N ARG A 25 3.89 3.48 -11.90
CA ARG A 25 4.61 2.23 -11.56
C ARG A 25 5.73 2.44 -10.54
N SER A 26 6.24 3.65 -10.40
CA SER A 26 7.22 4.00 -9.36
C SER A 26 6.66 3.92 -7.93
N HIS A 27 5.33 3.97 -7.77
CA HIS A 27 4.65 4.03 -6.46
C HIS A 27 4.02 2.70 -6.03
N PHE A 28 4.17 1.63 -6.81
CA PHE A 28 3.84 0.29 -6.31
C PHE A 28 4.83 -0.10 -5.22
N ASP A 29 4.35 -0.28 -4.00
CA ASP A 29 5.14 -0.70 -2.86
C ASP A 29 4.27 -1.43 -1.83
N GLY A 30 4.85 -1.81 -0.69
CA GLY A 30 4.11 -2.33 0.44
C GLY A 30 4.80 -2.05 1.76
N VAL A 31 4.03 -1.99 2.84
CA VAL A 31 4.55 -1.91 4.20
C VAL A 31 3.97 -3.03 5.05
N GLU A 32 4.85 -3.74 5.76
CA GLU A 32 4.43 -4.75 6.73
C GLU A 32 4.02 -4.07 8.04
N VAL A 33 2.86 -4.46 8.58
CA VAL A 33 2.44 -4.09 9.93
C VAL A 33 2.14 -5.33 10.76
N ARG A 34 2.43 -5.26 12.06
CA ARG A 34 2.09 -6.30 13.03
C ARG A 34 1.93 -5.69 14.42
N LEU A 35 1.07 -6.30 15.22
CA LEU A 35 0.93 -6.03 16.66
C LEU A 35 1.11 -7.35 17.40
N ASN A 36 2.02 -7.40 18.37
CA ASN A 36 2.43 -8.67 19.00
C ASN A 36 1.29 -9.41 19.71
N ASP A 37 0.25 -8.70 20.15
CA ASP A 37 -0.88 -9.25 20.90
C ASP A 37 -2.25 -9.09 20.21
N ALA A 38 -2.28 -8.67 18.94
CA ALA A 38 -3.51 -8.44 18.16
C ALA A 38 -3.41 -8.97 16.71
N PRO A 39 -4.55 -9.28 16.05
CA PRO A 39 -5.90 -9.30 16.61
C PRO A 39 -6.15 -10.56 17.47
N ARG A 40 -6.81 -10.40 18.62
CA ARG A 40 -7.37 -11.54 19.38
C ARG A 40 -8.58 -12.13 18.65
N ALA A 41 -9.10 -13.25 19.15
CA ALA A 41 -10.17 -14.00 18.49
C ALA A 41 -11.46 -13.20 18.26
N ASP A 42 -11.73 -12.19 19.07
CA ASP A 42 -12.88 -11.31 19.05
C ASP A 42 -12.57 -9.87 18.57
N GLU A 43 -11.40 -9.66 17.97
CA GLU A 43 -10.93 -8.34 17.54
C GLU A 43 -10.67 -8.27 16.03
N ILE A 44 -10.56 -7.05 15.52
CA ILE A 44 -10.12 -6.76 14.14
C ILE A 44 -9.05 -5.69 14.18
N MET A 45 -7.91 -5.95 13.53
CA MET A 45 -6.88 -4.94 13.27
C MET A 45 -7.11 -4.31 11.90
N VAL A 46 -7.32 -2.99 11.86
CA VAL A 46 -7.42 -2.21 10.63
C VAL A 46 -6.23 -1.26 10.53
N ALA A 47 -5.59 -1.23 9.36
CA ALA A 47 -4.43 -0.37 9.11
C ALA A 47 -4.62 0.47 7.84
N VAL A 48 -4.14 1.71 7.88
CA VAL A 48 -4.04 2.63 6.75
C VAL A 48 -2.59 3.06 6.64
N ALA A 49 -2.02 2.99 5.44
CA ALA A 49 -0.65 3.36 5.17
C ALA A 49 -0.59 4.49 4.13
N VAL A 50 0.31 5.44 4.34
CA VAL A 50 0.58 6.58 3.45
C VAL A 50 2.09 6.78 3.40
N THR A 51 2.63 7.03 2.21
CA THR A 51 4.04 7.41 2.02
C THR A 51 4.14 8.79 1.40
N ASP A 52 5.23 9.47 1.72
CA ASP A 52 5.70 10.59 0.92
C ASP A 52 6.58 10.03 -0.20
N SER A 53 6.12 10.16 -1.45
CA SER A 53 6.77 9.63 -2.67
C SER A 53 6.68 8.09 -2.86
N GLY A 54 7.29 7.64 -3.97
CA GLY A 54 7.39 6.24 -4.39
C GLY A 54 8.71 5.58 -3.98
N ARG A 55 9.01 4.41 -4.58
CA ARG A 55 10.21 3.63 -4.21
C ARG A 55 11.49 4.46 -4.40
N PRO A 56 12.51 4.33 -3.52
CA PRO A 56 13.75 5.11 -3.62
C PRO A 56 14.55 4.94 -4.92
N LEU A 57 14.49 3.76 -5.55
CA LEU A 57 15.22 3.44 -6.79
C LEU A 57 14.30 2.81 -7.84
N PRO A 58 13.32 3.56 -8.40
CA PRO A 58 12.37 3.05 -9.37
C PRO A 58 13.06 2.92 -10.74
N ARG A 59 13.01 1.72 -11.32
CA ARG A 59 13.83 1.37 -12.51
C ARG A 59 13.14 0.46 -13.53
N VAL A 60 11.80 0.46 -13.54
CA VAL A 60 10.99 -0.48 -14.35
C VAL A 60 10.04 0.22 -15.33
N GLY A 61 10.31 1.49 -15.65
CA GLY A 61 9.49 2.30 -16.56
C GLY A 61 8.04 2.47 -16.10
N GLY A 62 7.12 2.62 -17.06
CA GLY A 62 5.69 2.87 -16.82
C GLY A 62 5.33 4.35 -16.78
N LEU A 63 4.07 4.64 -16.47
CA LEU A 63 3.56 6.01 -16.30
C LEU A 63 4.33 6.72 -15.19
N ARG A 64 4.84 7.92 -15.47
CA ARG A 64 5.54 8.76 -14.48
C ARG A 64 4.54 9.61 -13.72
N ALA A 65 4.82 9.89 -12.45
CA ALA A 65 3.96 10.76 -11.62
C ALA A 65 3.76 12.16 -12.25
N ALA A 66 4.77 12.68 -12.94
CA ALA A 66 4.70 13.97 -13.63
C ALA A 66 3.85 13.95 -14.92
N GLU A 67 3.42 12.78 -15.39
CA GLU A 67 2.58 12.61 -16.59
C GLU A 67 1.11 12.37 -16.22
N VAL A 68 0.79 12.43 -14.93
CA VAL A 68 -0.55 12.14 -14.43
C VAL A 68 -1.53 13.25 -14.81
N VAL A 69 -2.69 12.86 -15.33
CA VAL A 69 -3.80 13.80 -15.59
C VAL A 69 -4.81 13.75 -14.45
N GLY A 70 -5.08 12.56 -13.89
CA GLY A 70 -5.85 12.39 -12.65
C GLY A 70 -7.38 12.44 -12.82
N GLU A 71 -7.89 12.30 -14.04
CA GLU A 71 -9.34 12.35 -14.31
C GLU A 71 -10.08 11.05 -13.98
N ASP A 72 -9.43 9.88 -14.18
CA ASP A 72 -10.04 8.56 -14.01
C ASP A 72 -9.50 7.78 -12.79
N GLY A 73 -8.55 8.35 -12.06
CA GLY A 73 -7.84 7.69 -10.96
C GLY A 73 -6.90 6.56 -11.40
N LEU A 74 -6.69 6.36 -12.70
CA LEU A 74 -5.81 5.34 -13.27
C LEU A 74 -4.56 5.97 -13.89
N ARG A 75 -4.70 7.09 -14.63
CA ARG A 75 -3.61 7.75 -15.37
C ARG A 75 -3.42 9.20 -15.00
#